data_AF-B3R9M5-F1
#
_entry.id   AF-B3R9M5-F1
#
_cell.length_a   1.000
_cell.length_b   1.000
_cell.length_c   1.000
_cell.angle_alpha   90.00
_cell.angle_beta   90.00
_cell.angle_gamma   90.00
#
_symmetry.space_group_name_H-M   'P 1'
#
loop_
_entity.id
_entity.type
_entity.pdbx_description
1 polymer ?
#
loop_
_entity_poly.entity_id
_entity_poly.type
_entity_poly.pdbx_seq_one_letter_code
_entity_poly.pdbx_strand_id
1 'polypeptide(L)' 'MGDTVWVNAPDGSCIGRFSKRFGIDVHRTLTDQMTGLDQCLFCTHEAAGPAEWEQFRAAMLQHYGMDVPADTINFEEKA' A
#
# COMPACT_ATOMS: atom_id res chain seq x y z
N MET A 1 2.21 3.13 16.85
CA MET A 1 2.96 4.31 16.36
C MET A 1 3.23 4.06 14.89
N GLY A 2 2.68 4.88 13.99
CA GLY A 2 2.73 4.71 12.54
C GLY A 2 1.43 5.16 11.88
N ASP A 3 1.50 6.17 11.01
CA ASP A 3 0.35 6.69 10.23
C ASP A 3 0.40 6.23 8.77
N THR A 4 1.58 5.79 8.31
CA THR A 4 1.84 5.44 6.92
C THR A 4 2.80 4.26 6.84
N VAL A 5 2.53 3.32 5.92
CA VAL A 5 3.42 2.22 5.53
C VAL A 5 3.82 2.41 4.08
N TRP A 6 5.09 2.17 3.76
CA TRP A 6 5.64 2.26 2.40
C TRP A 6 6.24 0.91 2.01
N VAL A 7 6.00 0.48 0.78
CA VAL A 7 6.59 -0.71 0.17
C VAL A 7 7.28 -0.32 -1.12
N ASN A 8 8.56 -0.64 -1.20
CA ASN A 8 9.43 -0.26 -2.31
C ASN A 8 9.91 -1.51 -3.05
N ALA A 9 9.94 -1.44 -4.38
CA ALA A 9 10.47 -2.49 -5.24
C ALA A 9 11.99 -2.33 -5.46
N PRO A 10 12.70 -3.39 -5.94
CA PRO A 10 14.13 -3.33 -6.22
C PRO A 10 14.54 -2.30 -7.28
N ASP A 11 13.61 -1.90 -8.17
CA ASP A 11 13.83 -0.83 -9.16
C ASP A 11 13.71 0.58 -8.57
N GLY A 12 13.51 0.68 -7.25
CA GLY A 12 13.41 1.93 -6.50
C GLY A 12 12.01 2.55 -6.50
N SER A 13 11.04 1.96 -7.20
CA SER A 13 9.66 2.46 -7.23
C SER A 13 8.91 2.18 -5.93
N CYS A 14 8.01 3.09 -5.56
CA CYS A 14 7.04 2.86 -4.49
C CYS A 14 5.83 2.11 -5.08
N ILE A 15 5.74 0.81 -4.76
CA ILE A 15 4.67 -0.07 -5.27
C ILE A 15 3.48 -0.19 -4.32
N GLY A 16 3.66 0.23 -3.06
CA GLY A 16 2.60 0.21 -2.05
C GLY A 16 2.74 1.36 -1.07
N ARG A 17 1.64 2.06 -0.79
CA ARG A 17 1.53 3.00 0.31
C ARG A 17 0.18 2.81 0.99
N PHE A 18 0.20 2.56 2.30
CA PHE A 18 -0.97 2.74 3.13
C PHE A 18 -0.81 4.03 3.92
N SER A 19 -1.84 4.87 4.01
CA SER A 19 -1.87 6.03 4.89
C SER A 19 -3.23 6.19 5.54
N LYS A 20 -3.28 6.32 6.87
CA LYS A 20 -4.52 6.61 7.59
C LYS A 20 -5.24 7.88 7.10
N ARG A 21 -4.49 8.82 6.52
CA ARG A 21 -5.02 10.12 6.08
C ARG A 21 -5.32 10.17 4.59
N PHE A 22 -4.54 9.48 3.77
CA PHE A 22 -4.55 9.63 2.31
C PHE A 22 -5.02 8.40 1.56
N GLY A 23 -5.33 7.30 2.26
CA GLY A 23 -5.84 6.09 1.63
C GLY A 23 -4.74 5.12 1.25
N ILE A 24 -5.01 4.40 0.16
CA ILE A 24 -4.19 3.30 -0.32
C ILE A 24 -3.67 3.66 -1.70
N ASP A 25 -2.38 3.39 -1.93
CA ASP A 25 -1.80 3.30 -3.26
C ASP A 25 -1.20 1.90 -3.43
N VAL A 26 -1.61 1.17 -4.46
CA VAL A 26 -0.90 -0.02 -4.95
C VAL A 26 -0.70 0.19 -6.44
N HIS A 27 0.56 0.32 -6.83
CA HIS A 27 0.96 0.69 -8.18
C HIS A 27 1.87 -0.36 -8.76
N ARG A 28 1.91 -0.49 -10.09
CA ARG A 28 2.93 -1.26 -10.83
C ARG A 28 4.31 -0.67 -10.62
N THR A 29 5.33 -1.50 -10.80
CA THR A 29 6.73 -1.07 -10.76
C THR A 29 7.01 0.01 -11.81
N LEU A 30 8.08 0.80 -11.62
CA LEU A 30 8.51 1.75 -12.65
C LEU A 30 8.88 1.01 -13.94
N THR A 31 9.52 -0.14 -13.80
CA THR A 31 9.90 -1.00 -14.93
C THR A 31 8.68 -1.38 -15.77
N ASP A 32 7.58 -1.81 -15.15
CA ASP A 32 6.33 -2.14 -15.84
C ASP A 32 5.71 -0.92 -16.54
N GLN A 33 5.68 0.23 -15.87
CA GLN A 33 5.15 1.47 -16.45
C GLN A 33 5.95 1.89 -17.69
N MET A 34 7.27 1.69 -17.70
CA MET A 34 8.12 1.96 -18.86
C MET A 34 7.84 1.04 -20.06
N THR A 35 7.23 -0.12 -19.83
CA THR A 35 6.75 -1.01 -20.91
C THR A 35 5.37 -0.61 -21.46
N GLY A 36 4.78 0.45 -20.92
CA GLY A 36 3.50 1.01 -21.36
C GLY A 36 2.29 0.53 -20.57
N LEU A 37 2.50 -0.21 -19.47
CA LEU A 37 1.42 -0.60 -18.57
C LEU A 37 0.93 0.58 -17.73
N ASP A 38 -0.35 0.53 -17.34
CA ASP A 38 -0.96 1.50 -16.46
C ASP A 38 -0.35 1.47 -15.05
N GLN A 39 -0.28 2.64 -14.40
CA GLN A 39 0.33 2.72 -13.07
C GLN A 39 -0.52 2.03 -11.99
N CYS A 40 -1.83 2.26 -11.98
CA CYS A 40 -2.69 1.93 -10.84
C CYS A 40 -3.12 0.46 -10.87
N LEU A 41 -2.90 -0.25 -9.76
CA LEU A 41 -3.48 -1.59 -9.52
C LEU A 41 -4.67 -1.47 -8.58
N PHE A 42 -4.52 -0.70 -7.51
CA PHE A 42 -5.57 -0.47 -6.53
C PHE A 42 -5.28 0.80 -5.73
N CYS A 43 -6.11 1.85 -5.88
CA CYS A 43 -5.96 3.08 -5.13
C CYS A 43 -7.29 3.56 -4.52
N THR A 44 -7.19 4.12 -3.32
CA THR A 44 -8.27 4.86 -2.64
C THR A 44 -7.74 6.25 -2.26
N HIS A 45 -8.62 7.26 -2.21
CA HIS A 45 -8.22 8.65 -1.98
C HIS A 45 -8.89 9.28 -0.75
N GLU A 46 -9.34 8.44 0.19
CA GLU A 46 -10.00 8.86 1.43
C GLU A 46 -9.23 8.35 2.65
N ALA A 47 -9.56 8.87 3.83
CA ALA A 47 -8.98 8.39 5.08
C ALA A 47 -9.18 6.88 5.23
N ALA A 48 -8.16 6.17 5.70
CA ALA A 48 -8.12 4.71 5.77
C ALA A 48 -8.06 4.23 7.22
N GLY A 49 -8.89 3.23 7.53
CA GLY A 49 -8.97 2.56 8.81
C GLY A 49 -8.52 1.09 8.74
N PRO A 50 -8.90 0.30 9.75
CA PRO A 50 -8.55 -1.13 9.82
C PRO A 50 -9.04 -1.96 8.63
N ALA A 51 -10.20 -1.62 8.05
CA ALA A 51 -10.74 -2.33 6.91
C ALA A 51 -9.90 -2.08 5.64
N GLU A 52 -9.53 -0.83 5.40
CA GLU A 52 -8.65 -0.42 4.32
C GLU A 52 -7.24 -1.02 4.49
N TRP A 53 -6.79 -1.20 5.73
CA TRP A 53 -5.51 -1.87 5.98
C TRP A 53 -5.52 -3.32 5.49
N GLU A 54 -6.58 -4.07 5.77
CA GLU A 54 -6.72 -5.43 5.26
C GLU A 54 -6.85 -5.46 3.72
N GLN A 55 -7.52 -4.46 3.12
CA GLN A 55 -7.55 -4.33 1.66
C GLN A 55 -6.16 -4.08 1.07
N PHE A 56 -5.37 -3.20 1.69
CA PHE A 56 -3.99 -2.95 1.26
C PHE A 56 -3.14 -4.22 1.36
N ARG A 57 -3.21 -4.95 2.48
CA ARG A 57 -2.50 -6.22 2.65
C ARG A 57 -2.92 -7.25 1.60
N ALA A 58 -4.21 -7.39 1.35
CA ALA A 58 -4.74 -8.29 0.33
C ALA A 58 -4.26 -7.91 -1.09
N ALA A 59 -4.26 -6.62 -1.42
CA ALA A 59 -3.77 -6.13 -2.71
C ALA A 59 -2.26 -6.38 -2.88
N MET A 60 -1.46 -6.16 -1.84
CA MET A 60 -0.02 -6.47 -1.85
C MET A 60 0.24 -7.97 -2.04
N LEU A 61 -0.53 -8.83 -1.39
CA LEU A 61 -0.43 -10.27 -1.57
C LEU A 61 -0.83 -10.68 -2.99
N GLN A 62 -1.94 -10.14 -3.51
CA GLN A 62 -2.47 -10.48 -4.83
C GLN A 62 -1.51 -10.08 -5.96
N HIS A 63 -0.93 -8.87 -5.91
CA HIS A 63 -0.14 -8.33 -7.01
C HIS A 63 1.35 -8.60 -6.91
N TYR A 64 1.87 -8.73 -5.69
CA TYR A 64 3.31 -8.85 -5.43
C TYR A 64 3.70 -10.10 -4.64
N GLY A 65 2.73 -10.91 -4.20
CA GLY A 65 3.00 -12.08 -3.34
C GLY A 65 3.56 -11.70 -1.96
N MET A 66 3.37 -10.44 -1.54
CA MET A 66 3.95 -9.93 -0.29
C MET A 66 2.91 -10.00 0.84
N ASP A 67 3.20 -10.81 1.86
CA ASP A 67 2.45 -10.79 3.12
C ASP A 67 3.01 -9.70 4.04
N VAL A 68 2.34 -8.54 4.04
CA VAL A 68 2.69 -7.43 4.93
C VAL A 68 2.19 -7.75 6.35
N PRO A 69 3.04 -7.70 7.39
CA PRO A 69 2.63 -8.04 8.76
C PRO A 69 1.49 -7.17 9.27
N ALA A 70 0.46 -7.77 9.87
CA ALA A 70 -0.74 -7.06 10.32
C ALA A 70 -0.47 -5.99 11.37
N ASP A 71 0.56 -6.18 12.19
CA ASP A 71 1.01 -5.30 13.29
C ASP A 71 1.96 -4.18 12.83
N THR A 72 2.24 -4.08 11.52
CA THR A 72 3.06 -2.98 10.95
C THR A 72 2.44 -1.61 11.24
N ILE A 73 1.11 -1.54 11.40
CA ILE A 73 0.40 -0.33 11.76
C ILE A 73 -0.54 -0.59 12.95
N ASN A 74 -0.67 0.40 13.84
CA ASN A 74 -1.56 0.33 15.00
C ASN A 74 -2.63 1.43 14.89
N PHE A 75 -3.90 1.08 15.09
CA PHE A 75 -5.08 1.95 15.06
C PHE A 75 -5.58 2.41 16.43
N GLU A 76 -4.99 1.94 17.52
CA GLU A 76 -5.31 2.42 18.87
C GLU A 76 -4.90 3.90 19.04
N GLU A 77 -5.84 4.71 19.52
CA GLU A 77 -5.56 6.10 19.88
C GLU A 77 -4.70 6.16 21.15
N LYS A 78 -3.81 7.15 21.24
CA LYS A 78 -3.19 7.46 22.53
C LYS A 78 -4.27 8.06 23.44
N ALA A 79 -4.54 7.39 24.55
CA ALA A 79 -5.28 7.96 25.68
C ALA A 79 -4.59 9.21 26.24
#